data_AF-A0ABD3NX07-F1
#
_entry.id   AF-A0ABD3NX07-F1
#
_cell.length_a   1.000
_cell.length_b   1.000
_cell.length_c   1.000
_cell.angle_alpha   90.00
_cell.angle_beta   90.00
_cell.angle_gamma   90.00
#
_symmetry.space_group_name_H-M   'P 1'
#
loop_
_entity.id
_entity.type
_entity.pdbx_description
1 polymer ?
#
loop_
_entity_poly.entity_id
_entity_poly.type
_entity_poly.pdbx_seq_one_letter_code
_entity_poly.pdbx_strand_id
1 'polypeptide(L)'
;MNVSIDDYRIDYVGPDYVITPQVSTFHRISRWGRSSDITDLLSTDQDAQASYAAGLMVMAVFSFTFFAFWAIAVLTLKCMGDNGGLFSGAPFTARSVGTLGTTNRQQSAVRLLFVVATLILWISAVLLLVMGVTELDKTANAADNTLVKLRDKIEAAEDITESIQDVGTRSVKIRDKVVYLFDTVICDAIDTEDTLGVNFNDLKTTARDDLNQLSSFLYESLDALLAGIDTANALTTSAEDVVSEIRLGGWPAILVAGFLFILPSFFVVGVSFAFANLTAKRFQLYMSYVILPMFICVVGFCIIVCCILIPMAAMNAGESKRIFADFCTGSSSAGGPDDTVLTSYRNLLGNDQSTRFLVVAYYTQRCISNYYPYDFLGKYFNKLGMAQISIDALIKALSDNLGVIQNQCGTNDGELFLSLAQSMKSNLNLLKGTVFDALELVNCKDINDLYVNAMHRATCTHAPATLGWMYGTLLGISVSGMCMITLRAAYLPTDNKASATKVIKHASISSPTHHSKLSSQITEESLQKFQKQYHCAENREHFSNEHSDVMVNMNLTTENSMPFALPSIPQLNFDFVVMTPEEQDDVSAL
;
A
#
# COMPACT_ATOMS: atom_id res chain seq x y z
N MET A 1 19.30 20.35 39.92
CA MET A 1 18.77 18.98 39.88
C MET A 1 19.69 18.19 38.97
N ASN A 2 20.41 17.20 39.50
CA ASN A 2 21.18 16.26 38.69
C ASN A 2 20.19 15.21 38.19
N VAL A 3 19.55 15.45 37.05
CA VAL A 3 18.78 14.41 36.37
C VAL A 3 19.82 13.46 35.78
N SER A 4 19.90 12.23 36.29
CA SER A 4 20.79 11.23 35.68
C SER A 4 20.11 10.71 34.42
N ILE A 5 20.89 10.33 33.42
CA ILE A 5 20.36 9.69 32.21
C ILE A 5 19.62 8.39 32.50
N ASP A 6 19.87 7.77 33.65
CA ASP A 6 19.12 6.59 34.09
C ASP A 6 17.64 6.92 34.35
N ASP A 7 17.27 8.17 34.69
CA ASP A 7 15.86 8.59 34.78
C ASP A 7 15.17 8.63 33.40
N TYR A 8 15.93 8.73 32.30
CA TYR A 8 15.40 8.66 30.93
C TYR A 8 15.26 7.23 30.40
N ARG A 9 15.88 6.24 31.06
CA ARG A 9 15.49 4.84 30.92
C ARG A 9 14.23 4.58 31.73
N ILE A 10 13.15 5.26 31.35
CA ILE A 10 11.82 4.94 31.86
C ILE A 10 11.51 3.50 31.47
N ASP A 11 11.01 2.71 32.42
CA ASP A 11 10.55 1.32 32.27
C ASP A 11 9.31 1.20 31.33
N TYR A 12 9.30 1.92 30.21
CA TYR A 12 8.32 1.69 29.18
C TYR A 12 8.76 0.46 28.39
N VAL A 13 7.94 -0.57 28.49
CA VAL A 13 7.99 -1.73 27.60
C VAL A 13 6.78 -1.62 26.68
N GLY A 14 7.02 -1.56 25.37
CA GLY A 14 5.95 -1.52 24.37
C GLY A 14 4.98 -2.70 24.52
N PRO A 15 3.74 -2.63 24.01
CA PRO A 15 2.84 -3.78 24.02
C PRO A 15 3.35 -4.91 23.11
N ASP A 16 3.04 -6.16 23.47
CA ASP A 16 3.26 -7.31 22.59
C ASP A 16 2.25 -7.33 21.46
N TYR A 17 2.69 -7.69 20.26
CA TYR A 17 1.78 -7.99 19.17
C TYR A 17 1.02 -9.29 19.43
N VAL A 18 -0.30 -9.25 19.23
CA VAL A 18 -1.17 -10.43 19.34
C VAL A 18 -1.69 -10.80 17.95
N ILE A 19 -1.31 -11.99 17.48
CA ILE A 19 -1.75 -12.50 16.17
C ILE A 19 -3.29 -12.57 16.13
N THR A 20 -3.88 -11.86 15.18
CA THR A 20 -5.33 -11.88 14.98
C THR A 20 -5.79 -13.19 14.34
N PRO A 21 -7.04 -13.64 14.57
CA PRO A 21 -7.59 -14.83 13.92
C PRO A 21 -7.55 -14.76 12.39
N GLN A 22 -7.72 -13.56 11.83
CA GLN A 22 -7.65 -13.28 10.40
C GLN A 22 -6.26 -13.57 9.86
N VAL A 23 -5.22 -13.03 10.49
CA VAL A 23 -3.81 -13.29 10.16
C VAL A 23 -3.52 -14.79 10.21
N SER A 24 -3.90 -15.47 11.31
CA SER A 24 -3.69 -16.92 11.44
C SER A 24 -4.40 -17.73 10.35
N THR A 25 -5.60 -17.32 9.94
CA THR A 25 -6.36 -17.99 8.88
C THR A 25 -5.70 -17.80 7.52
N PHE A 26 -5.19 -16.60 7.22
CA PHE A 26 -4.54 -16.32 5.94
C PHE A 26 -3.16 -16.96 5.81
N HIS A 27 -2.42 -17.04 6.91
CA HIS A 27 -1.12 -17.73 6.95
C HIS A 27 -1.26 -19.24 6.67
N ARG A 28 -2.39 -19.86 7.05
CA ARG A 28 -2.64 -21.30 6.81
C ARG A 28 -3.00 -21.66 5.38
N ILE A 29 -3.15 -20.70 4.46
CA ILE A 29 -3.52 -21.04 3.10
C ILE A 29 -2.34 -21.71 2.39
N SER A 30 -2.60 -22.88 1.79
CA SER A 30 -1.57 -23.68 1.12
C SER A 30 -0.81 -22.88 0.06
N ARG A 31 0.52 -22.97 0.12
CA ARG A 31 1.47 -22.44 -0.88
C ARG A 31 2.03 -23.52 -1.79
N TRP A 32 1.41 -24.69 -1.82
CA TRP A 32 1.84 -25.83 -2.64
C TRP A 32 3.33 -26.18 -2.48
N GLY A 33 3.82 -26.14 -1.24
CA GLY A 33 5.22 -26.46 -0.90
C GLY A 33 6.22 -25.30 -1.08
N ARG A 34 5.75 -24.07 -1.31
CA ARG A 34 6.58 -22.86 -1.32
C ARG A 34 6.67 -22.20 0.07
N SER A 35 7.69 -21.36 0.27
CA SER A 35 7.94 -20.70 1.55
C SER A 35 6.83 -19.74 1.97
N SER A 36 6.53 -19.71 3.27
CA SER A 36 5.64 -18.75 3.91
C SER A 36 6.37 -17.60 4.61
N ASP A 37 7.69 -17.56 4.50
CA ASP A 37 8.47 -16.51 5.13
C ASP A 37 8.62 -15.32 4.18
N ILE A 38 8.01 -14.19 4.52
CA ILE A 38 8.13 -12.97 3.73
C ILE A 38 9.57 -12.45 3.66
N THR A 39 10.40 -12.77 4.64
CA THR A 39 11.79 -12.32 4.67
C THR A 39 12.62 -12.96 3.55
N ASP A 40 12.14 -14.06 2.95
CA ASP A 40 12.73 -14.67 1.76
C ASP A 40 12.68 -13.76 0.54
N LEU A 41 11.70 -12.84 0.46
CA LEU A 41 11.63 -11.85 -0.62
C LEU A 41 12.81 -10.86 -0.56
N LEU A 42 13.34 -10.63 0.65
CA LEU A 42 14.47 -9.73 0.90
C LEU A 42 15.77 -10.51 1.19
N SER A 43 15.74 -11.84 1.08
CA SER A 43 16.92 -12.67 1.22
C SER A 43 17.87 -12.45 0.05
N THR A 44 19.17 -12.60 0.27
CA THR A 44 20.16 -12.62 -0.82
C THR A 44 20.05 -13.89 -1.68
N ASP A 45 19.33 -14.92 -1.19
CA ASP A 45 19.10 -16.17 -1.91
C ASP A 45 17.98 -16.02 -2.96
N GLN A 46 18.36 -16.07 -4.24
CA GLN A 46 17.44 -15.99 -5.37
C GLN A 46 16.43 -17.15 -5.40
N ASP A 47 16.81 -18.34 -4.93
CA ASP A 47 15.91 -19.50 -4.92
C ASP A 47 14.81 -19.31 -3.86
N ALA A 48 15.15 -18.72 -2.71
CA ALA A 48 14.19 -18.34 -1.68
C ALA A 48 13.21 -17.28 -2.19
N GLN A 49 13.73 -16.20 -2.80
CA GLN A 49 12.91 -15.15 -3.42
C GLN A 49 11.96 -15.72 -4.48
N ALA A 50 12.48 -16.54 -5.40
CA ALA A 50 11.70 -17.15 -6.48
C ALA A 50 10.67 -18.15 -5.93
N SER A 51 11.02 -18.91 -4.88
CA SER A 51 10.10 -19.84 -4.23
C SER A 51 8.94 -19.11 -3.59
N TYR A 52 9.23 -18.07 -2.79
CA TYR A 52 8.20 -17.22 -2.19
C TYR A 52 7.32 -16.60 -3.29
N ALA A 53 7.89 -15.87 -4.24
CA ALA A 53 7.19 -15.22 -5.36
C ALA A 53 6.31 -16.17 -6.19
N ALA A 54 6.81 -17.39 -6.49
CA ALA A 54 6.04 -18.39 -7.20
C ALA A 54 4.81 -18.83 -6.40
N GLY A 55 4.93 -19.01 -5.08
CA GLY A 55 3.80 -19.35 -4.21
C GLY A 55 2.66 -18.36 -4.29
N LEU A 56 2.99 -17.06 -4.39
CA LEU A 56 2.07 -15.93 -4.50
C LEU A 56 1.30 -15.98 -5.84
N MET A 57 2.05 -16.16 -6.93
CA MET A 57 1.50 -16.10 -8.28
C MET A 57 0.57 -17.29 -8.60
N VAL A 58 0.79 -18.46 -7.99
CA VAL A 58 -0.03 -19.66 -8.28
C VAL A 58 -1.51 -19.42 -7.94
N MET A 59 -1.84 -18.74 -6.85
CA MET A 59 -3.24 -18.43 -6.49
C MET A 59 -3.92 -17.51 -7.50
N ALA A 60 -3.19 -16.50 -7.97
CA ALA A 60 -3.68 -15.53 -8.94
C ALA A 60 -3.93 -16.19 -10.28
N VAL A 61 -2.96 -16.96 -10.78
CA VAL A 61 -3.07 -17.74 -12.01
C VAL A 61 -4.20 -18.75 -11.90
N PHE A 62 -4.35 -19.44 -10.77
CA PHE A 62 -5.44 -20.38 -10.53
C PHE A 62 -6.82 -19.68 -10.60
N SER A 63 -6.96 -18.52 -9.95
CA SER A 63 -8.23 -17.77 -9.95
C SER A 63 -8.56 -17.22 -11.34
N PHE A 64 -7.57 -16.67 -12.04
CA PHE A 64 -7.73 -16.17 -13.40
C PHE A 64 -8.08 -17.28 -14.38
N THR A 65 -7.37 -18.42 -14.33
CA THR A 65 -7.66 -19.58 -15.19
C THR A 65 -9.07 -20.10 -14.96
N PHE A 66 -9.53 -20.19 -13.71
CA PHE A 66 -10.91 -20.57 -13.40
C PHE A 66 -11.95 -19.69 -14.11
N PHE A 67 -11.82 -18.35 -14.02
CA PHE A 67 -12.75 -17.43 -14.68
C PHE A 67 -12.59 -17.43 -16.21
N ALA A 68 -11.37 -17.59 -16.72
CA ALA A 68 -11.11 -17.70 -18.15
C ALA A 68 -11.78 -18.97 -18.74
N PHE A 69 -11.65 -20.11 -18.08
CA PHE A 69 -12.34 -21.34 -18.48
C PHE A 69 -13.86 -21.18 -18.44
N TRP A 70 -14.40 -20.51 -17.43
CA TRP A 70 -15.83 -20.21 -17.37
C TRP A 70 -16.27 -19.31 -18.54
N ALA A 71 -15.52 -18.24 -18.84
CA ALA A 71 -15.82 -17.36 -19.96
C ALA A 71 -15.77 -18.11 -21.31
N ILE A 72 -14.78 -18.97 -21.52
CA ILE A 72 -14.68 -19.85 -22.70
C ILE A 72 -15.91 -20.77 -22.79
N ALA A 73 -16.31 -21.39 -21.67
CA ALA A 73 -17.50 -22.25 -21.64
C ALA A 73 -18.78 -21.47 -22.01
N VAL A 74 -18.94 -20.23 -21.54
CA VAL A 74 -20.08 -19.39 -21.90
C VAL A 74 -20.06 -19.02 -23.40
N LEU A 75 -18.88 -18.76 -23.94
CA LEU A 75 -18.70 -18.42 -25.35
C LEU A 75 -18.96 -19.63 -26.25
N THR A 76 -18.46 -20.82 -25.91
CA THR A 76 -18.76 -22.04 -26.68
C THR A 76 -20.25 -22.36 -26.65
N LEU A 77 -20.89 -22.27 -25.48
CA LEU A 77 -22.34 -22.45 -25.36
C LEU A 77 -23.11 -21.41 -26.19
N LYS A 78 -22.63 -20.17 -26.28
CA LYS A 78 -23.20 -19.14 -27.16
C LYS A 78 -23.07 -19.52 -28.64
N CYS A 79 -21.90 -20.00 -29.06
CA CYS A 79 -21.65 -20.42 -30.45
C CYS A 79 -22.48 -21.63 -30.88
N MET A 80 -22.87 -22.51 -29.94
CA MET A 80 -23.75 -23.65 -30.24
C MET A 80 -25.20 -23.24 -30.59
N GLY A 81 -25.60 -21.99 -30.38
CA GLY A 81 -26.93 -21.49 -30.72
C GLY A 81 -28.05 -22.32 -30.08
N ASP A 82 -28.99 -22.79 -30.90
CA ASP A 82 -30.12 -23.60 -30.44
C ASP A 82 -29.71 -24.99 -29.90
N ASN A 83 -28.52 -25.49 -30.28
CA ASN A 83 -28.01 -26.79 -29.81
C ASN A 83 -27.42 -26.72 -28.39
N GLY A 84 -27.02 -25.52 -27.92
CA GLY A 84 -26.45 -25.32 -26.59
C GLY A 84 -27.48 -25.36 -25.45
N GLY A 85 -28.75 -25.59 -25.79
CA GLY A 85 -29.83 -25.69 -24.82
C GLY A 85 -30.04 -24.40 -24.04
N LEU A 86 -30.27 -24.54 -22.73
CA LEU A 86 -30.64 -23.43 -21.86
C LEU A 86 -29.51 -22.43 -21.60
N PHE A 87 -28.25 -22.87 -21.71
CA PHE A 87 -27.08 -22.06 -21.40
C PHE A 87 -26.52 -21.28 -22.59
N SER A 88 -27.04 -21.51 -23.80
CA SER A 88 -26.64 -20.73 -24.99
C SER A 88 -27.13 -19.28 -24.94
N GLY A 89 -28.05 -18.98 -24.02
CA GLY A 89 -28.70 -17.67 -23.94
C GLY A 89 -29.76 -17.46 -25.02
N ALA A 90 -30.15 -18.50 -25.76
CA ALA A 90 -31.26 -18.46 -26.69
C ALA A 90 -32.61 -18.38 -25.94
N PRO A 91 -33.63 -17.70 -26.50
CA PRO A 91 -34.97 -17.68 -25.90
C PRO A 91 -35.54 -19.10 -25.80
N PHE A 92 -36.33 -19.36 -24.76
CA PHE A 92 -36.92 -20.68 -24.58
C PHE A 92 -37.89 -21.00 -25.71
N THR A 93 -37.68 -22.11 -26.41
CA THR A 93 -38.64 -22.60 -27.40
C THR A 93 -39.68 -23.50 -26.73
N ALA A 94 -40.95 -23.15 -26.86
CA ALA A 94 -42.03 -24.01 -26.39
C ALA A 94 -42.11 -25.26 -27.29
N ARG A 95 -41.43 -26.35 -26.91
CA ARG A 95 -41.45 -27.59 -27.68
C ARG A 95 -42.88 -28.16 -27.74
N SER A 96 -43.38 -28.33 -28.95
CA SER A 96 -44.75 -28.74 -29.27
C SER A 96 -45.06 -30.16 -28.78
N VAL A 97 -45.96 -30.24 -27.79
CA VAL A 97 -46.96 -31.33 -27.58
C VAL A 97 -46.38 -32.70 -27.20
N GLY A 98 -46.24 -32.93 -25.88
CA GLY A 98 -46.05 -34.28 -25.31
C GLY A 98 -45.67 -34.27 -23.82
N THR A 99 -44.88 -33.28 -23.38
CA THR A 99 -44.35 -33.16 -22.01
C THR A 99 -44.55 -31.75 -21.43
N LEU A 100 -45.80 -31.28 -21.41
CA LEU A 100 -46.15 -29.91 -20.99
C LEU A 100 -45.73 -29.55 -19.56
N GLY A 101 -45.61 -30.53 -18.66
CA GLY A 101 -45.34 -30.27 -17.24
C GLY A 101 -43.87 -30.02 -16.89
N THR A 102 -42.92 -30.68 -17.57
CA THR A 102 -41.50 -30.65 -17.16
C THR A 102 -40.75 -29.42 -17.67
N THR A 103 -41.11 -28.92 -18.85
CA THR A 103 -40.45 -27.76 -19.47
C THR A 103 -40.72 -26.45 -18.72
N ASN A 104 -41.95 -26.24 -18.24
CA ASN A 104 -42.30 -25.03 -17.47
C ASN A 104 -41.54 -24.98 -16.13
N ARG A 105 -41.30 -26.14 -15.50
CA ARG A 105 -40.53 -26.25 -14.26
C ARG A 105 -39.06 -25.88 -14.47
N GLN A 106 -38.45 -26.30 -15.58
CA GLN A 106 -37.07 -25.96 -15.91
C GLN A 106 -36.88 -24.46 -16.17
N GLN A 107 -37.80 -23.84 -16.94
CA GLN A 107 -37.76 -22.39 -17.21
C GLN A 107 -37.90 -21.58 -15.93
N SER A 108 -38.85 -21.96 -15.07
CA SER A 108 -39.07 -21.31 -13.78
C SER A 108 -37.87 -21.45 -12.86
N ALA A 109 -37.23 -22.63 -12.81
CA ALA A 109 -36.04 -22.87 -12.01
C ALA A 109 -34.86 -21.98 -12.43
N VAL A 110 -34.67 -21.78 -13.73
CA VAL A 110 -33.57 -20.97 -14.27
C VAL A 110 -33.78 -19.49 -14.01
N ARG A 111 -35.01 -19.00 -14.15
CA ARG A 111 -35.37 -17.64 -13.77
C ARG A 111 -35.21 -17.40 -12.26
N LEU A 112 -35.60 -18.38 -11.44
CA LEU A 112 -35.40 -18.31 -10.00
C LEU A 112 -33.91 -18.27 -9.63
N LEU A 113 -33.09 -19.14 -10.23
CA LEU A 113 -31.65 -19.17 -10.02
C LEU A 113 -30.99 -17.85 -10.44
N PHE A 114 -31.44 -17.25 -11.54
CA PHE A 114 -30.99 -15.92 -11.96
C PHE A 114 -31.30 -14.85 -10.89
N VAL A 115 -32.53 -14.82 -10.36
CA VAL A 115 -32.93 -13.86 -9.31
C VAL A 115 -32.13 -14.08 -8.02
N VAL A 116 -31.89 -15.34 -7.63
CA VAL A 116 -31.06 -15.67 -6.47
C VAL A 116 -29.62 -15.19 -6.68
N ALA A 117 -29.04 -15.38 -7.87
CA ALA A 117 -27.71 -14.87 -8.19
C ALA A 117 -27.66 -13.33 -8.10
N THR A 118 -28.68 -12.63 -8.60
CA THR A 118 -28.80 -11.17 -8.45
C THR A 118 -28.84 -10.75 -6.98
N LEU A 119 -29.61 -11.45 -6.14
CA LEU A 119 -29.69 -11.16 -4.71
C LEU A 119 -28.33 -11.31 -4.02
N ILE A 120 -27.60 -12.39 -4.31
CA ILE A 120 -26.25 -12.63 -3.76
C ILE A 120 -25.28 -11.54 -4.23
N LEU A 121 -25.36 -11.12 -5.50
CA LEU A 121 -24.56 -10.03 -6.04
C LEU A 121 -24.83 -8.72 -5.27
N TRP A 122 -26.10 -8.36 -5.06
CA TRP A 122 -26.45 -7.16 -4.29
C TRP A 122 -25.99 -7.23 -2.84
N ILE A 123 -26.18 -8.36 -2.15
CA ILE A 123 -25.69 -8.55 -0.78
C ILE A 123 -24.17 -8.37 -0.75
N SER A 124 -23.45 -8.98 -1.69
CA SER A 124 -21.99 -8.85 -1.80
C SER A 124 -21.56 -7.41 -2.09
N ALA A 125 -22.31 -6.67 -2.92
CA ALA A 125 -22.05 -5.26 -3.20
C ALA A 125 -22.31 -4.36 -1.97
N VAL A 126 -23.38 -4.62 -1.18
CA VAL A 126 -23.59 -3.92 0.11
C VAL A 126 -22.43 -4.24 1.06
N LEU A 127 -22.04 -5.50 1.20
CA LEU A 127 -20.95 -5.91 2.10
C LEU A 127 -19.61 -5.31 1.66
N LEU A 128 -19.35 -5.19 0.36
CA LEU A 128 -18.16 -4.51 -0.16
C LEU A 128 -18.12 -3.04 0.28
N LEU A 129 -19.26 -2.34 0.19
CA LEU A 129 -19.37 -0.95 0.64
C LEU A 129 -19.28 -0.81 2.16
N VAL A 130 -20.05 -1.61 2.91
CA VAL A 130 -20.18 -1.44 4.37
C VAL A 130 -18.98 -2.01 5.12
N MET A 131 -18.45 -3.17 4.71
CA MET A 131 -17.35 -3.82 5.41
C MET A 131 -16.01 -3.54 4.74
N GLY A 132 -15.96 -3.61 3.40
CA GLY A 132 -14.73 -3.36 2.65
C GLY A 132 -14.25 -1.92 2.78
N VAL A 133 -15.09 -0.94 2.45
CA VAL A 133 -14.71 0.48 2.48
C VAL A 133 -14.52 0.99 3.92
N THR A 134 -15.34 0.56 4.88
CA THR A 134 -15.20 1.02 6.27
C THR A 134 -13.93 0.49 6.93
N GLU A 135 -13.52 -0.75 6.67
CA GLU A 135 -12.22 -1.23 7.17
C GLU A 135 -11.05 -0.55 6.43
N LEU A 136 -11.19 -0.27 5.13
CA LEU A 136 -10.18 0.50 4.38
C LEU A 136 -10.00 1.91 4.96
N ASP A 137 -11.10 2.58 5.33
CA ASP A 137 -11.08 3.89 5.98
C ASP A 137 -10.39 3.85 7.35
N LYS A 138 -10.62 2.79 8.15
CA LYS A 138 -9.89 2.59 9.40
C LYS A 138 -8.39 2.40 9.17
N THR A 139 -8.00 1.61 8.18
CA THR A 139 -6.58 1.45 7.80
C THR A 139 -5.98 2.78 7.38
N ALA A 140 -6.66 3.53 6.50
CA ALA A 140 -6.20 4.82 6.01
C ALA A 140 -6.08 5.85 7.15
N ASN A 141 -7.07 5.94 8.03
CA ASN A 141 -7.05 6.87 9.17
C ASN A 141 -5.98 6.49 10.20
N ALA A 142 -5.70 5.21 10.41
CA ALA A 142 -4.61 4.78 11.28
C ALA A 142 -3.23 5.15 10.69
N ALA A 143 -3.06 4.99 9.38
CA ALA A 143 -1.86 5.41 8.66
C ALA A 143 -1.70 6.94 8.69
N ASP A 144 -2.75 7.69 8.35
CA ASP A 144 -2.80 9.16 8.34
C ASP A 144 -2.47 9.75 9.72
N ASN A 145 -3.10 9.25 10.79
CA ASN A 145 -2.79 9.68 12.16
C ASN A 145 -1.33 9.40 12.55
N THR A 146 -0.73 8.33 12.01
CA THR A 146 0.67 8.01 12.27
C THR A 146 1.59 8.95 11.49
N LEU A 147 1.27 9.24 10.22
CA LEU A 147 2.03 10.16 9.37
C LEU A 147 1.99 11.59 9.90
N VAL A 148 0.81 12.08 10.34
CA VAL A 148 0.68 13.41 10.95
C VAL A 148 1.58 13.54 12.17
N LYS A 149 1.51 12.57 13.11
CA LYS A 149 2.36 12.60 14.31
C LYS A 149 3.85 12.45 13.96
N LEU A 150 4.19 11.64 12.96
CA LEU A 150 5.57 11.46 12.51
C LEU A 150 6.10 12.78 11.92
N ARG A 151 5.31 13.46 11.09
CA ARG A 151 5.63 14.76 10.51
C ARG A 151 5.85 15.82 11.59
N ASP A 152 4.96 15.90 12.59
CA ASP A 152 5.11 16.82 13.71
C ASP A 152 6.43 16.55 14.49
N LYS A 153 6.86 15.28 14.58
CA LYS A 153 8.14 14.90 15.19
C LYS A 153 9.34 15.20 14.29
N ILE A 154 9.21 15.07 12.96
CA ILE A 154 10.25 15.42 11.98
C ILE A 154 10.46 16.93 11.97
N GLU A 155 9.39 17.74 11.94
CA GLU A 155 9.45 19.20 12.01
C GLU A 155 10.15 19.64 13.31
N ALA A 156 9.79 19.04 14.45
CA ALA A 156 10.49 19.29 15.70
C ALA A 156 11.98 18.85 15.65
N ALA A 157 12.31 17.76 14.94
CA ALA A 157 13.69 17.33 14.75
C ALA A 157 14.49 18.36 13.92
N GLU A 158 13.90 18.89 12.85
CA GLU A 158 14.48 19.91 11.98
C GLU A 158 14.79 21.18 12.79
N ASP A 159 13.81 21.68 13.55
CA ASP A 159 13.96 22.87 14.42
C ASP A 159 15.08 22.69 15.46
N ILE A 160 15.11 21.52 16.12
CA ILE A 160 16.15 21.17 17.11
C ILE A 160 17.52 21.13 16.42
N THR A 161 17.62 20.54 15.24
CA THR A 161 18.87 20.36 14.51
C THR A 161 19.42 21.70 14.00
N GLU A 162 18.56 22.57 13.48
CA GLU A 162 18.92 23.95 13.10
C GLU A 162 19.42 24.73 14.32
N SER A 163 18.75 24.58 15.47
CA SER A 163 19.17 25.20 16.73
C SER A 163 20.54 24.69 17.19
N ILE A 164 20.81 23.38 17.14
CA ILE A 164 22.13 22.81 17.45
C ILE A 164 23.19 23.37 16.51
N GLN A 165 22.90 23.49 15.21
CA GLN A 165 23.84 23.99 14.21
C GLN A 165 24.22 25.45 14.46
N ASP A 166 23.24 26.33 14.68
CA ASP A 166 23.48 27.76 14.95
C ASP A 166 24.21 27.96 16.27
N VAL A 167 23.74 27.31 17.35
CA VAL A 167 24.35 27.42 18.68
C VAL A 167 25.74 26.79 18.70
N GLY A 168 25.92 25.64 18.03
CA GLY A 168 27.21 24.98 17.87
C GLY A 168 28.21 25.87 17.16
N THR A 169 27.82 26.47 16.02
CA THR A 169 28.69 27.37 15.25
C THR A 169 29.08 28.62 16.04
N ARG A 170 28.14 29.21 16.80
CA ARG A 170 28.43 30.35 17.69
C ARG A 170 29.36 29.95 18.84
N SER A 171 29.14 28.76 19.42
CA SER A 171 29.95 28.22 20.51
C SER A 171 31.38 27.94 20.08
N VAL A 172 31.59 27.38 18.90
CA VAL A 172 32.93 27.18 18.32
C VAL A 172 33.67 28.51 18.16
N LYS A 173 33.01 29.53 17.60
CA LYS A 173 33.62 30.88 17.45
C LYS A 173 33.98 31.53 18.80
N ILE A 174 33.14 31.36 19.83
CA ILE A 174 33.40 31.89 21.17
C ILE A 174 34.53 31.11 21.83
N ARG A 175 34.50 29.77 21.74
CA ARG A 175 35.58 28.90 22.21
C ARG A 175 36.90 29.32 21.60
N ASP A 176 37.00 29.47 20.29
CA ASP A 176 38.28 29.78 19.63
C ASP A 176 38.86 31.11 20.12
N LYS A 177 38.00 32.10 20.41
CA LYS A 177 38.40 33.36 21.06
C LYS A 177 38.85 33.15 22.50
N VAL A 178 38.13 32.35 23.29
CA VAL A 178 38.47 32.02 24.67
C VAL A 178 39.81 31.26 24.74
N VAL A 179 40.02 30.28 23.86
CA VAL A 179 41.26 29.49 23.75
C VAL A 179 42.42 30.37 23.27
N TYR A 180 42.18 31.27 22.31
CA TYR A 180 43.17 32.25 21.90
C TYR A 180 43.58 33.19 23.06
N LEU A 181 42.60 33.70 23.81
CA LEU A 181 42.87 34.53 25.00
C LEU A 181 43.62 33.74 26.08
N PHE A 182 43.28 32.47 26.27
CA PHE A 182 44.03 31.60 27.16
C PHE A 182 45.49 31.46 26.72
N ASP A 183 45.78 31.28 25.44
CA ASP A 183 47.15 31.09 24.93
C ASP A 183 47.96 32.40 24.89
N THR A 184 47.29 33.56 24.80
CA THR A 184 47.94 34.88 24.71
C THR A 184 48.13 35.58 26.06
N VAL A 185 47.24 35.35 27.02
CA VAL A 185 47.36 35.89 28.37
C VAL A 185 48.31 35.00 29.17
N ILE A 186 49.59 35.28 29.05
CA ILE A 186 50.67 34.59 29.75
C ILE A 186 50.82 35.19 31.15
N CYS A 187 50.16 34.61 32.14
CA CYS A 187 50.38 34.94 33.56
C CYS A 187 51.48 34.04 34.16
N ASP A 188 52.66 33.98 33.53
CA ASP A 188 53.76 33.06 33.92
C ASP A 188 54.32 33.31 35.33
N ALA A 189 54.01 34.46 35.93
CA ALA A 189 54.66 34.94 37.15
C ALA A 189 53.88 34.65 38.46
N ILE A 190 52.71 34.00 38.40
CA ILE A 190 51.88 33.78 39.58
C ILE A 190 51.93 32.29 39.96
N ASP A 191 52.54 31.98 41.10
CA ASP A 191 52.25 30.73 41.82
C ASP A 191 50.79 30.84 42.32
N THR A 192 49.86 30.50 41.41
CA THR A 192 48.42 30.74 41.56
C THR A 192 47.80 29.99 42.73
N GLU A 193 48.43 28.92 43.19
CA GLU A 193 47.94 28.10 44.29
C GLU A 193 47.93 28.87 45.62
N ASP A 194 49.01 29.59 45.95
CA ASP A 194 49.15 30.31 47.22
C ASP A 194 48.32 31.60 47.29
N THR A 195 48.05 32.24 46.14
CA THR A 195 47.38 33.56 46.11
C THR A 195 45.89 33.45 45.80
N LEU A 196 45.47 32.50 44.95
CA LEU A 196 44.08 32.37 44.50
C LEU A 196 43.38 31.15 45.12
N GLY A 197 44.12 30.26 45.78
CA GLY A 197 43.59 29.00 46.34
C GLY A 197 43.11 28.01 45.28
N VAL A 198 43.39 28.27 43.99
CA VAL A 198 43.00 27.46 42.85
C VAL A 198 44.10 27.55 41.79
N ASN A 199 44.56 26.40 41.28
CA ASN A 199 45.50 26.34 40.16
C ASN A 199 44.79 26.76 38.86
N PHE A 200 45.03 28.00 38.42
CA PHE A 200 44.38 28.57 37.23
C PHE A 200 44.80 27.84 35.94
N ASN A 201 46.03 27.32 35.89
CA ASN A 201 46.52 26.56 34.74
C ASN A 201 45.77 25.24 34.59
N ASP A 202 45.52 24.52 35.69
CA ASP A 202 44.73 23.28 35.66
C ASP A 202 43.31 23.58 35.17
N LEU A 203 42.66 24.61 35.72
CA LEU A 203 41.31 25.01 35.29
C LEU A 203 41.25 25.41 33.80
N LYS A 204 42.26 26.14 33.31
CA LYS A 204 42.42 26.49 31.89
C LYS A 204 42.55 25.25 31.01
N THR A 205 43.40 24.29 31.40
CA THR A 205 43.59 23.06 30.62
C THR A 205 42.33 22.20 30.59
N THR A 206 41.67 22.01 31.75
CA THR A 206 40.41 21.28 31.83
C THR A 206 39.32 21.95 31.00
N ALA A 207 39.13 23.27 31.11
CA ALA A 207 38.15 23.99 30.31
C ALA A 207 38.45 23.91 28.81
N ARG A 208 39.73 23.99 28.41
CA ARG A 208 40.14 23.83 27.00
C ARG A 208 39.78 22.44 26.47
N ASP A 209 40.12 21.41 27.22
CA ASP A 209 39.89 20.02 26.81
C ASP A 209 38.40 19.69 26.72
N ASP A 210 37.61 20.15 27.69
CA ASP A 210 36.14 20.00 27.68
C ASP A 210 35.51 20.70 26.46
N LEU A 211 35.94 21.92 26.14
CA LEU A 211 35.42 22.68 25.00
C LEU A 211 35.88 22.14 23.63
N ASN A 212 37.08 21.57 23.55
CA ASN A 212 37.58 20.94 22.33
C ASN A 212 36.82 19.66 22.01
N GLN A 213 36.57 18.82 23.02
CA GLN A 213 35.76 17.60 22.85
C GLN A 213 34.32 17.89 22.41
N LEU A 214 33.77 19.05 22.79
CA LEU A 214 32.41 19.43 22.42
C LEU A 214 32.24 19.67 20.91
N SER A 215 33.28 20.22 20.28
CA SER A 215 33.22 20.64 18.87
C SER A 215 33.36 19.51 17.88
N SER A 216 34.16 18.48 18.17
CA SER A 216 34.28 17.34 17.26
C SER A 216 32.96 16.59 17.14
N PHE A 217 32.25 16.44 18.27
CA PHE A 217 30.94 15.81 18.31
C PHE A 217 29.89 16.54 17.47
N LEU A 218 29.92 17.89 17.50
CA LEU A 218 28.94 18.72 16.79
C LEU A 218 28.98 18.57 15.27
N TYR A 219 30.13 18.27 14.67
CA TYR A 219 30.20 18.13 13.22
C TYR A 219 29.80 16.73 12.77
N GLU A 220 30.41 15.69 13.35
CA GLU A 220 30.19 14.30 12.92
C GLU A 220 28.76 13.80 13.21
N SER A 221 28.22 14.11 14.40
CA SER A 221 26.89 13.60 14.79
C SER A 221 25.74 14.39 14.17
N LEU A 222 25.96 15.67 13.85
CA LEU A 222 24.92 16.53 13.28
C LEU A 222 24.65 16.20 11.82
N ASP A 223 25.69 15.94 11.02
CA ASP A 223 25.53 15.57 9.62
C ASP A 223 24.79 14.22 9.48
N ALA A 224 25.10 13.25 10.34
CA ALA A 224 24.37 11.98 10.39
C ALA A 224 22.90 12.15 10.81
N LEU A 225 22.62 13.09 11.72
CA LEU A 225 21.25 13.41 12.16
C LEU A 225 20.45 14.08 11.02
N LEU A 226 21.03 15.08 10.36
CA LEU A 226 20.42 15.76 9.21
C LEU A 226 20.08 14.78 8.09
N ALA A 227 21.04 13.91 7.71
CA ALA A 227 20.80 12.88 6.70
C ALA A 227 19.68 11.90 7.10
N GLY A 228 19.56 11.58 8.39
CA GLY A 228 18.48 10.75 8.92
C GLY A 228 17.11 11.43 8.85
N ILE A 229 17.05 12.73 9.17
CA ILE A 229 15.84 13.56 9.10
C ILE A 229 15.38 13.70 7.64
N ASP A 230 16.29 14.01 6.71
CA ASP A 230 15.98 14.11 5.28
C ASP A 230 15.41 12.80 4.73
N THR A 231 16.00 11.67 5.12
CA THR A 231 15.50 10.34 4.75
C THR A 231 14.11 10.08 5.32
N ALA A 232 13.86 10.45 6.58
CA ALA A 232 12.55 10.30 7.21
C ALA A 232 11.49 11.18 6.55
N ASN A 233 11.85 12.41 6.16
CA ASN A 233 10.96 13.35 5.48
C ASN A 233 10.59 12.85 4.07
N ALA A 234 11.58 12.36 3.31
CA ALA A 234 11.35 11.75 2.00
C ALA A 234 10.43 10.52 2.07
N LEU A 235 10.65 9.64 3.06
CA LEU A 235 9.79 8.48 3.29
C LEU A 235 8.37 8.87 3.72
N THR A 236 8.24 9.89 4.57
CA THR A 236 6.93 10.39 5.03
C THR A 236 6.14 10.97 3.85
N THR A 237 6.78 11.77 3.00
CA THR A 237 6.16 12.32 1.79
C THR A 237 5.69 11.20 0.84
N SER A 238 6.54 10.19 0.60
CA SER A 238 6.17 9.05 -0.23
C SER A 238 5.00 8.24 0.36
N ALA A 239 4.95 8.09 1.68
CA ALA A 239 3.86 7.42 2.36
C ALA A 239 2.55 8.23 2.29
N GLU A 240 2.60 9.56 2.41
CA GLU A 240 1.45 10.44 2.24
C GLU A 240 0.84 10.33 0.84
N ASP A 241 1.68 10.33 -0.20
CA ASP A 241 1.23 10.14 -1.59
C ASP A 241 0.48 8.82 -1.75
N VAL A 242 1.04 7.71 -1.23
CA VAL A 242 0.42 6.38 -1.29
C VAL A 242 -0.87 6.33 -0.47
N VAL A 243 -0.90 6.88 0.75
CA VAL A 243 -2.11 6.91 1.59
C VAL A 243 -3.21 7.75 0.94
N SER A 244 -2.85 8.85 0.27
CA SER A 244 -3.79 9.70 -0.45
C SER A 244 -4.41 8.98 -1.65
N GLU A 245 -3.64 8.15 -2.36
CA GLU A 245 -4.12 7.34 -3.49
C GLU A 245 -4.99 6.17 -3.01
N ILE A 246 -4.68 5.58 -1.85
CA ILE A 246 -5.42 4.46 -1.25
C ILE A 246 -6.81 4.87 -0.72
N ARG A 247 -7.11 6.17 -0.59
CA ARG A 247 -8.46 6.68 -0.24
C ARG A 247 -9.49 6.47 -1.38
N LEU A 248 -9.66 5.21 -1.78
CA LEU A 248 -10.71 4.68 -2.65
C LEU A 248 -12.12 4.84 -2.04
N GLY A 249 -12.22 5.21 -0.75
CA GLY A 249 -13.48 5.55 -0.07
C GLY A 249 -14.21 6.77 -0.66
N GLY A 250 -13.63 7.42 -1.67
CA GLY A 250 -14.27 8.47 -2.43
C GLY A 250 -15.30 8.01 -3.47
N TRP A 251 -15.58 8.90 -4.41
CA TRP A 251 -16.53 8.71 -5.50
C TRP A 251 -16.35 7.42 -6.35
N PRO A 252 -15.13 6.90 -6.62
CA PRO A 252 -14.97 5.71 -7.45
C PRO A 252 -15.65 4.45 -6.88
N ALA A 253 -15.52 4.19 -5.57
CA ALA A 253 -16.16 3.03 -4.95
C ALA A 253 -17.70 3.15 -4.99
N ILE A 254 -18.23 4.36 -4.76
CA ILE A 254 -19.67 4.64 -4.85
C ILE A 254 -20.18 4.42 -6.29
N LEU A 255 -19.41 4.85 -7.30
CA LEU A 255 -19.77 4.66 -8.70
C LEU A 255 -19.80 3.17 -9.09
N VAL A 256 -18.75 2.41 -8.75
CA VAL A 256 -18.68 0.98 -9.04
C VAL A 256 -19.83 0.23 -8.36
N ALA A 257 -20.07 0.50 -7.08
CA ALA A 257 -21.18 -0.12 -6.37
C ALA A 257 -22.54 0.30 -6.95
N GLY A 258 -22.71 1.58 -7.33
CA GLY A 258 -23.91 2.07 -8.01
C GLY A 258 -24.22 1.28 -9.28
N PHE A 259 -23.22 1.03 -10.14
CA PHE A 259 -23.39 0.19 -11.32
C PHE A 259 -23.76 -1.26 -10.99
N LEU A 260 -23.17 -1.82 -9.93
CA LEU A 260 -23.50 -3.16 -9.44
C LEU A 260 -24.93 -3.26 -8.88
N PHE A 261 -25.57 -2.16 -8.47
CA PHE A 261 -26.99 -2.15 -8.11
C PHE A 261 -27.90 -1.92 -9.31
N ILE A 262 -27.59 -0.91 -10.12
CA ILE A 262 -28.46 -0.43 -11.18
C ILE A 262 -28.57 -1.46 -12.31
N LEU A 263 -27.45 -2.02 -12.79
CA LEU A 263 -27.48 -2.94 -13.94
C LEU A 263 -28.25 -4.24 -13.63
N PRO A 264 -28.02 -4.94 -12.50
CA PRO A 264 -28.83 -6.10 -12.12
C PRO A 264 -30.32 -5.82 -11.94
N SER A 265 -30.68 -4.61 -11.51
CA SER A 265 -32.08 -4.21 -11.35
C SER A 265 -32.84 -4.26 -12.67
N PHE A 266 -32.22 -3.79 -13.76
CA PHE A 266 -32.80 -3.91 -15.10
C PHE A 266 -33.03 -5.36 -15.53
N PHE A 267 -32.12 -6.26 -15.18
CA PHE A 267 -32.30 -7.69 -15.46
C PHE A 267 -33.44 -8.30 -14.65
N VAL A 268 -33.62 -7.94 -13.38
CA VAL A 268 -34.74 -8.40 -12.55
C VAL A 268 -36.08 -7.94 -13.12
N VAL A 269 -36.17 -6.70 -13.62
CA VAL A 269 -37.36 -6.22 -14.34
C VAL A 269 -37.61 -7.04 -15.61
N GLY A 270 -36.55 -7.35 -16.38
CA GLY A 270 -36.64 -8.22 -17.56
C GLY A 270 -37.14 -9.63 -17.24
N VAL A 271 -36.61 -10.25 -16.18
CA VAL A 271 -37.07 -11.55 -15.68
C VAL A 271 -38.52 -11.47 -15.22
N SER A 272 -38.94 -10.37 -14.59
CA SER A 272 -40.32 -10.16 -14.15
C SER A 272 -41.29 -10.06 -15.34
N PHE A 273 -40.92 -9.36 -16.41
CA PHE A 273 -41.69 -9.35 -17.66
C PHE A 273 -41.75 -10.73 -18.31
N ALA A 274 -40.65 -11.47 -18.30
CA ALA A 274 -40.61 -12.83 -18.81
C ALA A 274 -41.50 -13.79 -18.00
N PHE A 275 -41.60 -13.62 -16.67
CA PHE A 275 -42.56 -14.34 -15.82
C PHE A 275 -44.01 -13.99 -16.13
N ALA A 276 -44.31 -12.71 -16.38
CA ALA A 276 -45.63 -12.25 -16.77
C ALA A 276 -45.99 -12.56 -18.23
N ASN A 277 -45.10 -13.20 -19.00
CA ASN A 277 -45.23 -13.44 -20.44
C ASN A 277 -45.47 -12.16 -21.27
N LEU A 278 -44.96 -11.02 -20.81
CA LEU A 278 -45.06 -9.74 -21.53
C LEU A 278 -43.88 -9.58 -22.50
N THR A 279 -44.17 -9.26 -23.77
CA THR A 279 -43.14 -9.14 -24.82
C THR A 279 -42.90 -7.68 -25.20
N ALA A 280 -41.91 -7.07 -24.56
CA ALA A 280 -41.45 -5.71 -24.88
C ALA A 280 -40.18 -5.76 -25.75
N LYS A 281 -40.33 -5.88 -27.07
CA LYS A 281 -39.21 -6.03 -28.02
C LYS A 281 -38.14 -4.94 -27.89
N ARG A 282 -38.55 -3.68 -27.71
CA ARG A 282 -37.62 -2.54 -27.55
C ARG A 282 -36.77 -2.65 -26.28
N PHE A 283 -37.40 -3.05 -25.17
CA PHE A 283 -36.71 -3.25 -23.90
C PHE A 283 -35.72 -4.42 -23.99
N GLN A 284 -36.10 -5.53 -24.64
CA GLN A 284 -35.22 -6.69 -24.83
C GLN A 284 -34.01 -6.39 -25.72
N LEU A 285 -34.22 -5.59 -26.78
CA LEU A 285 -33.14 -5.07 -27.62
C LEU A 285 -32.17 -4.23 -26.78
N TYR A 286 -32.69 -3.26 -26.01
CA TYR A 286 -31.89 -2.41 -25.15
C TYR A 286 -31.10 -3.22 -24.10
N MET A 287 -31.75 -4.18 -23.45
CA MET A 287 -31.12 -5.08 -22.48
C MET A 287 -29.96 -5.87 -23.08
N SER A 288 -30.14 -6.40 -24.30
CA SER A 288 -29.15 -7.28 -24.92
C SER A 288 -27.98 -6.52 -25.57
N TYR A 289 -28.24 -5.33 -26.12
CA TYR A 289 -27.23 -4.55 -26.85
C TYR A 289 -26.51 -3.49 -26.00
N VAL A 290 -27.12 -3.02 -24.90
CA VAL A 290 -26.55 -1.95 -24.07
C VAL A 290 -26.24 -2.44 -22.66
N ILE A 291 -27.27 -2.94 -21.94
CA ILE A 291 -27.12 -3.29 -20.52
C ILE A 291 -26.23 -4.52 -20.34
N LEU A 292 -26.40 -5.56 -21.16
CA LEU A 292 -25.60 -6.79 -21.05
C LEU A 292 -24.11 -6.56 -21.32
N PRO A 293 -23.66 -5.90 -22.41
CA PRO A 293 -22.24 -5.61 -22.60
C PRO A 293 -21.66 -4.78 -21.47
N MET A 294 -22.39 -3.77 -21.00
CA MET A 294 -21.96 -2.95 -19.86
C MET A 294 -21.80 -3.77 -18.59
N PHE A 295 -22.76 -4.65 -18.30
CA PHE A 295 -22.68 -5.57 -17.15
C PHE A 295 -21.51 -6.55 -17.28
N ILE A 296 -21.27 -7.09 -18.47
CA ILE A 296 -20.10 -7.95 -18.74
C ILE A 296 -18.80 -7.18 -18.50
N CYS A 297 -18.70 -5.92 -18.92
CA CYS A 297 -17.52 -5.08 -18.65
C CYS A 297 -17.32 -4.85 -17.14
N VAL A 298 -18.39 -4.55 -16.40
CA VAL A 298 -18.32 -4.34 -14.94
C VAL A 298 -17.92 -5.63 -14.21
N VAL A 299 -18.54 -6.77 -14.55
CA VAL A 299 -18.18 -8.07 -13.97
C VAL A 299 -16.76 -8.47 -14.37
N GLY A 300 -16.36 -8.24 -15.61
CA GLY A 300 -14.99 -8.46 -16.09
C GLY A 300 -13.98 -7.60 -15.33
N PHE A 301 -14.29 -6.33 -15.08
CA PHE A 301 -13.48 -5.46 -14.23
C PHE A 301 -13.42 -5.99 -12.79
N CYS A 302 -14.54 -6.41 -12.20
CA CYS A 302 -14.53 -7.02 -10.87
C CYS A 302 -13.72 -8.31 -10.82
N ILE A 303 -13.74 -9.14 -11.87
CA ILE A 303 -12.91 -10.34 -11.98
C ILE A 303 -11.45 -9.94 -12.09
N ILE A 304 -11.10 -8.96 -12.93
CA ILE A 304 -9.74 -8.47 -13.06
C ILE A 304 -9.27 -7.92 -11.72
N VAL A 305 -10.01 -7.03 -11.06
CA VAL A 305 -9.69 -6.51 -9.73
C VAL A 305 -9.67 -7.61 -8.68
N CYS A 306 -10.53 -8.62 -8.72
CA CYS A 306 -10.46 -9.75 -7.79
C CYS A 306 -9.19 -10.58 -8.04
N CYS A 307 -8.88 -10.88 -9.30
CA CYS A 307 -7.70 -11.60 -9.75
C CYS A 307 -6.43 -10.78 -9.68
N ILE A 308 -6.52 -9.45 -9.46
CA ILE A 308 -5.45 -8.50 -9.21
C ILE A 308 -5.32 -8.24 -7.71
N LEU A 309 -6.37 -8.21 -6.90
CA LEU A 309 -6.22 -8.10 -5.44
C LEU A 309 -5.57 -9.36 -4.84
N ILE A 310 -5.52 -10.46 -5.60
CA ILE A 310 -4.70 -11.63 -5.29
C ILE A 310 -3.19 -11.37 -5.59
N PRO A 311 -2.78 -10.78 -6.75
CA PRO A 311 -1.39 -10.48 -7.17
C PRO A 311 -0.90 -9.02 -7.40
N MET A 312 -1.65 -7.93 -7.24
CA MET A 312 -1.15 -6.55 -6.96
C MET A 312 -0.85 -6.39 -5.47
N ALA A 313 -1.50 -7.25 -4.69
CA ALA A 313 -0.86 -7.86 -3.57
C ALA A 313 0.55 -8.44 -3.89
N ALA A 314 0.89 -8.83 -5.14
CA ALA A 314 2.04 -9.63 -5.57
C ALA A 314 3.26 -8.95 -6.22
N MET A 315 3.14 -7.79 -6.88
CA MET A 315 4.19 -7.35 -7.82
C MET A 315 4.87 -6.00 -7.48
N ASN A 316 4.80 -5.55 -6.23
CA ASN A 316 5.73 -4.56 -5.61
C ASN A 316 6.17 -4.98 -4.17
N ALA A 317 6.15 -6.29 -3.87
CA ALA A 317 6.16 -6.95 -2.54
C ALA A 317 4.82 -7.64 -2.27
N GLY A 318 4.80 -8.95 -2.01
CA GLY A 318 4.06 -9.83 -2.92
C GLY A 318 2.83 -10.74 -2.54
N GLU A 319 2.07 -10.56 -1.48
CA GLU A 319 0.66 -10.95 -1.32
C GLU A 319 -0.05 -9.99 -0.33
N SER A 320 -0.47 -8.75 -0.56
CA SER A 320 -1.05 -7.88 0.51
C SER A 320 -2.05 -8.51 1.50
N LYS A 321 -2.78 -9.60 1.23
CA LYS A 321 -3.53 -10.27 2.31
C LYS A 321 -2.73 -11.30 3.12
N ARG A 322 -1.68 -11.86 2.53
CA ARG A 322 -0.80 -12.88 3.11
C ARG A 322 0.62 -12.38 3.40
N ILE A 323 1.18 -11.37 2.72
CA ILE A 323 2.26 -10.49 3.23
C ILE A 323 1.84 -10.02 4.58
N PHE A 324 0.70 -9.33 4.72
CA PHE A 324 0.34 -8.85 6.04
C PHE A 324 0.09 -10.02 6.98
N ALA A 325 -0.33 -11.21 6.50
CA ALA A 325 -0.37 -12.36 7.39
C ALA A 325 1.02 -12.85 7.82
N ASP A 326 1.93 -13.08 6.88
CA ASP A 326 3.29 -13.61 7.04
C ASP A 326 4.20 -12.63 7.77
N PHE A 327 4.17 -11.37 7.34
CA PHE A 327 4.77 -10.23 8.02
C PHE A 327 4.30 -10.17 9.46
N CYS A 328 2.99 -10.34 9.70
CA CYS A 328 2.48 -10.32 11.06
C CYS A 328 2.61 -11.66 11.79
N THR A 329 3.03 -12.75 11.16
CA THR A 329 3.35 -14.00 11.86
C THR A 329 4.83 -14.13 12.20
N GLY A 330 5.73 -13.44 11.50
CA GLY A 330 7.18 -13.54 11.71
C GLY A 330 7.78 -14.82 11.12
N SER A 331 9.12 -14.88 11.10
CA SER A 331 9.89 -16.03 10.64
C SER A 331 10.28 -16.99 11.78
N SER A 332 10.37 -16.48 13.01
CA SER A 332 10.82 -17.23 14.19
C SER A 332 9.67 -17.66 15.13
N SER A 333 10.03 -18.42 16.17
CA SER A 333 9.11 -18.85 17.24
C SER A 333 8.56 -17.70 18.09
N ALA A 334 9.26 -16.55 18.15
CA ALA A 334 8.76 -15.34 18.80
C ALA A 334 7.66 -14.69 17.95
N GLY A 335 7.80 -14.78 16.63
CA GLY A 335 6.82 -14.37 15.64
C GLY A 335 6.52 -12.86 15.66
N GLY A 336 5.58 -12.47 14.82
CA GLY A 336 5.08 -11.10 14.75
C GLY A 336 5.79 -10.19 13.73
N PRO A 337 5.21 -8.99 13.53
CA PRO A 337 5.78 -7.97 12.64
C PRO A 337 7.14 -7.46 13.12
N ASP A 338 7.39 -7.48 14.42
CA ASP A 338 8.63 -7.00 15.03
C ASP A 338 9.82 -7.84 14.55
N ASP A 339 9.64 -9.17 14.52
CA ASP A 339 10.64 -10.13 14.06
C ASP A 339 10.85 -10.08 12.55
N THR A 340 9.77 -9.90 11.78
CA THR A 340 9.87 -9.71 10.34
C THR A 340 10.67 -8.46 10.01
N VAL A 341 10.34 -7.30 10.59
CA VAL A 341 11.06 -6.03 10.33
C VAL A 341 12.54 -6.20 10.66
N LEU A 342 12.85 -6.80 11.81
CA LEU A 342 14.23 -6.99 12.24
C LEU A 342 14.99 -7.93 11.29
N THR A 343 14.39 -9.06 10.92
CA THR A 343 15.00 -10.04 10.01
C THR A 343 15.16 -9.48 8.60
N SER A 344 14.16 -8.74 8.10
CA SER A 344 14.27 -8.00 6.84
C SER A 344 15.44 -7.02 6.85
N TYR A 345 15.62 -6.29 7.94
CA TYR A 345 16.74 -5.35 8.09
C TYR A 345 18.10 -6.06 8.12
N ARG A 346 18.18 -7.20 8.83
CA ARG A 346 19.39 -8.05 8.85
C ARG A 346 19.75 -8.56 7.46
N ASN A 347 18.76 -9.06 6.71
CA ASN A 347 18.96 -9.60 5.37
C ASN A 347 19.44 -8.52 4.38
N LEU A 348 18.97 -7.28 4.54
CA LEU A 348 19.36 -6.16 3.68
C LEU A 348 20.73 -5.58 4.00
N LEU A 349 21.08 -5.41 5.27
CA LEU A 349 22.33 -4.72 5.64
C LEU A 349 23.49 -5.65 6.02
N GLY A 350 23.22 -6.92 6.35
CA GLY A 350 24.24 -7.89 6.74
C GLY A 350 25.03 -7.58 8.01
N ASN A 351 24.79 -6.44 8.68
CA ASN A 351 25.51 -6.00 9.88
C ASN A 351 24.56 -5.58 11.03
N ASP A 352 24.45 -6.48 12.00
CA ASP A 352 23.68 -6.33 13.24
C ASP A 352 24.25 -5.26 14.21
N GLN A 353 25.39 -4.63 13.91
CA GLN A 353 25.99 -3.59 14.75
C GLN A 353 25.88 -2.17 14.18
N SER A 354 25.27 -2.01 13.01
CA SER A 354 25.05 -0.66 12.48
C SER A 354 24.11 0.14 13.40
N THR A 355 24.38 1.43 13.60
CA THR A 355 23.52 2.32 14.41
C THR A 355 22.08 2.31 13.92
N ARG A 356 21.88 2.21 12.60
CA ARG A 356 20.54 2.12 11.99
C ARG A 356 19.82 0.83 12.38
N PHE A 357 20.52 -0.31 12.40
CA PHE A 357 19.95 -1.56 12.91
C PHE A 357 19.59 -1.44 14.38
N LEU A 358 20.45 -0.86 15.22
CA LEU A 358 20.16 -0.66 16.64
C LEU A 358 18.93 0.21 16.88
N VAL A 359 18.73 1.26 16.08
CA VAL A 359 17.51 2.09 16.12
C VAL A 359 16.27 1.27 15.81
N VAL A 360 16.27 0.52 14.71
CA VAL A 360 15.14 -0.34 14.33
C VAL A 360 14.91 -1.43 15.39
N ALA A 361 15.97 -2.09 15.84
CA ALA A 361 15.92 -3.12 16.87
C ALA A 361 15.37 -2.57 18.19
N TYR A 362 15.76 -1.36 18.60
CA TYR A 362 15.28 -0.74 19.82
C TYR A 362 13.76 -0.57 19.82
N TYR A 363 13.19 0.03 18.77
CA TYR A 363 11.74 0.28 18.72
C TYR A 363 10.90 -0.97 18.44
N THR A 364 11.42 -1.91 17.62
CA THR A 364 10.74 -3.19 17.33
C THR A 364 10.80 -4.14 18.52
N GLN A 365 11.92 -4.19 19.24
CA GLN A 365 12.09 -5.00 20.45
C GLN A 365 11.60 -4.28 21.71
N ARG A 366 10.52 -3.48 21.58
CA ARG A 366 9.78 -2.90 22.71
C ARG A 366 10.65 -2.05 23.66
N CYS A 367 11.68 -1.41 23.12
CA CYS A 367 12.63 -0.54 23.82
C CYS A 367 13.48 -1.21 24.91
N ILE A 368 13.91 -2.45 24.66
CA ILE A 368 14.89 -3.12 25.52
C ILE A 368 16.22 -2.36 25.48
N SER A 369 16.76 -2.06 26.65
CA SER A 369 17.99 -1.28 26.84
C SER A 369 19.24 -1.85 26.16
N ASN A 370 19.27 -3.16 25.88
CA ASN A 370 20.35 -3.80 25.12
C ASN A 370 20.52 -3.26 23.70
N TYR A 371 19.46 -2.68 23.12
CA TYR A 371 19.47 -2.12 21.77
C TYR A 371 19.54 -0.59 21.75
N TYR A 372 19.69 0.08 22.91
CA TYR A 372 19.61 1.53 23.01
C TYR A 372 20.70 2.24 22.16
N PRO A 373 20.34 2.92 21.06
CA PRO A 373 21.32 3.46 20.11
C PRO A 373 21.80 4.86 20.51
N TYR A 374 21.15 5.51 21.47
CA TYR A 374 21.34 6.93 21.81
C TYR A 374 22.28 7.15 23.01
N ASP A 375 23.13 6.17 23.32
CA ASP A 375 24.13 6.29 24.39
C ASP A 375 25.11 7.46 24.14
N PHE A 376 25.39 7.75 22.87
CA PHE A 376 26.22 8.89 22.47
C PHE A 376 25.58 10.24 22.85
N LEU A 377 24.25 10.41 22.71
CA LEU A 377 23.55 11.62 23.14
C LEU A 377 23.60 11.78 24.66
N GLY A 378 23.44 10.69 25.40
CA GLY A 378 23.61 10.69 26.86
C GLY A 378 25.01 11.10 27.27
N LYS A 379 26.05 10.50 26.67
CA LYS A 379 27.45 10.89 26.90
C LYS A 379 27.69 12.36 26.57
N TYR A 380 27.12 12.86 25.48
CA TYR A 380 27.24 14.26 25.09
C TYR A 380 26.56 15.21 26.08
N PHE A 381 25.34 14.88 26.52
CA PHE A 381 24.63 15.64 27.55
C PHE A 381 25.42 15.74 28.86
N ASN A 382 26.06 14.63 29.29
CA ASN A 382 26.93 14.62 30.45
C ASN A 382 28.17 15.52 30.25
N LYS A 383 28.81 15.44 29.07
CA LYS A 383 29.97 16.30 28.74
C LYS A 383 29.60 17.78 28.74
N LEU A 384 28.43 18.14 28.23
CA LEU A 384 27.89 19.50 28.32
C LEU A 384 27.72 19.95 29.78
N GLY A 385 27.22 19.06 30.65
CA GLY A 385 27.13 19.31 32.08
C GLY A 385 28.49 19.56 32.75
N MET A 386 29.51 18.77 32.40
CA MET A 386 30.87 18.94 32.93
C MET A 386 31.50 20.25 32.43
N ALA A 387 31.40 20.53 31.12
CA ALA A 387 31.89 21.78 30.54
C ALA A 387 31.22 23.01 31.18
N GLN A 388 29.92 22.93 31.47
CA GLN A 388 29.20 23.98 32.19
C GLN A 388 29.75 24.20 33.60
N ILE A 389 30.04 23.14 34.36
CA ILE A 389 30.64 23.23 35.70
C ILE A 389 32.04 23.85 35.62
N SER A 390 32.86 23.43 34.64
CA SER A 390 34.20 23.97 34.41
C SER A 390 34.16 25.48 34.08
N ILE A 391 33.25 25.90 33.21
CA ILE A 391 33.06 27.31 32.86
C ILE A 391 32.50 28.13 34.04
N ASP A 392 31.62 27.56 34.86
CA ASP A 392 31.11 28.24 36.06
C ASP A 392 32.19 28.48 37.10
N ALA A 393 33.06 27.48 37.31
CA ALA A 393 34.24 27.63 38.16
C ALA A 393 35.19 28.72 37.62
N LEU A 394 35.41 28.76 36.31
CA LEU A 394 36.21 29.79 35.66
C LEU A 394 35.61 31.19 35.82
N ILE A 395 34.32 31.36 35.53
CA ILE A 395 33.62 32.65 35.69
C ILE A 395 33.75 33.14 37.13
N LYS A 396 33.55 32.26 38.10
CA LYS A 396 33.68 32.59 39.52
C LYS A 396 35.11 33.00 39.88
N ALA A 397 36.11 32.23 39.45
CA ALA A 397 37.51 32.55 39.69
C ALA A 397 37.91 33.91 39.09
N LEU A 398 37.41 34.22 37.88
CA LEU A 398 37.64 35.50 37.21
C LEU A 398 36.92 36.66 37.91
N SER A 399 35.64 36.49 38.29
CA SER A 399 34.87 37.55 38.94
C SER A 399 35.44 37.90 40.31
N ASP A 400 35.86 36.89 41.06
CA ASP A 400 36.36 37.07 42.42
C ASP A 400 37.76 37.70 42.43
N ASN A 401 38.54 37.55 41.34
CA ASN A 401 39.94 37.97 41.27
C ASN A 401 40.25 38.96 40.14
N LEU A 402 39.24 39.61 39.55
CA LEU A 402 39.41 40.47 38.36
C LEU A 402 40.50 41.54 38.54
N GLY A 403 40.53 42.21 39.70
CA GLY A 403 41.53 43.23 40.00
C GLY A 403 42.94 42.69 40.17
N VAL A 404 43.09 41.45 40.67
CA VAL A 404 44.40 40.79 40.80
C VAL A 404 44.92 40.38 39.41
N ILE A 405 44.06 39.78 38.60
CA ILE A 405 44.36 39.34 37.23
C ILE A 405 44.77 40.55 36.36
N GLN A 406 44.01 41.65 36.43
CA GLN A 406 44.31 42.87 35.66
C GLN A 406 45.67 43.48 36.06
N ASN A 407 45.97 43.52 37.36
CA ASN A 407 47.21 44.09 37.87
C ASN A 407 48.43 43.20 37.60
N GLN A 408 48.28 41.87 37.66
CA GLN A 408 49.40 40.93 37.55
C GLN A 408 49.67 40.47 36.12
N CYS A 409 48.63 40.28 35.29
CA CYS A 409 48.81 39.86 33.90
C CYS A 409 49.01 41.05 32.95
N GLY A 410 48.87 42.30 33.43
CA GLY A 410 49.18 43.51 32.67
C GLY A 410 48.27 43.77 31.47
N THR A 411 47.11 43.11 31.40
CA THR A 411 46.14 43.27 30.30
C THR A 411 44.84 43.87 30.83
N ASN A 412 44.21 44.73 30.02
CA ASN A 412 42.85 45.23 30.28
C ASN A 412 41.77 44.28 29.75
N ASP A 413 42.16 43.09 29.27
CA ASP A 413 41.27 42.16 28.60
C ASP A 413 40.48 41.26 29.58
N GLY A 414 40.67 41.43 30.89
CA GLY A 414 39.96 40.66 31.92
C GLY A 414 38.43 40.77 31.82
N GLU A 415 37.91 41.97 31.55
CA GLU A 415 36.47 42.19 31.35
C GLU A 415 35.95 41.50 30.08
N LEU A 416 36.73 41.57 28.98
CA LEU A 416 36.42 40.87 27.74
C LEU A 416 36.39 39.36 27.98
N PHE A 417 37.37 38.82 28.69
CA PHE A 417 37.47 37.41 29.01
C PHE A 417 36.28 36.93 29.85
N LEU A 418 35.90 37.68 30.89
CA LEU A 418 34.70 37.40 31.68
C LEU A 418 33.43 37.43 30.83
N SER A 419 33.28 38.42 29.94
CA SER A 419 32.11 38.53 29.05
C SER A 419 32.00 37.35 28.07
N LEU A 420 33.14 36.87 27.56
CA LEU A 420 33.19 35.71 26.67
C LEU A 420 32.88 34.41 27.40
N ALA A 421 33.40 34.23 28.62
CA ALA A 421 33.10 33.09 29.46
C ALA A 421 31.60 33.03 29.81
N GLN A 422 30.98 34.17 30.16
CA GLN A 422 29.54 34.27 30.39
C GLN A 422 28.73 33.96 29.12
N SER A 423 29.16 34.45 27.96
CA SER A 423 28.53 34.12 26.68
C SER A 423 28.62 32.62 26.37
N MET A 424 29.76 31.99 26.67
CA MET A 424 29.96 30.56 26.51
C MET A 424 29.03 29.76 27.43
N LYS A 425 28.91 30.14 28.70
CA LYS A 425 27.94 29.55 29.63
C LYS A 425 26.51 29.59 29.08
N SER A 426 26.10 30.74 28.54
CA SER A 426 24.77 30.90 27.96
C SER A 426 24.54 29.94 26.80
N ASN A 427 25.52 29.79 25.90
CA ASN A 427 25.41 28.85 24.79
C ASN A 427 25.43 27.38 25.24
N LEU A 428 26.26 27.03 26.22
CA LEU A 428 26.29 25.68 26.79
C LEU A 428 24.94 25.31 27.43
N ASN A 429 24.28 26.26 28.11
CA ASN A 429 22.94 26.06 28.65
C ASN A 429 21.91 25.82 27.55
N LEU A 430 21.96 26.63 26.48
CA LEU A 430 21.06 26.49 25.35
C LEU A 430 21.27 25.14 24.66
N LEU A 431 22.50 24.78 24.35
CA LEU A 431 22.87 23.52 23.72
C LEU A 431 22.47 22.31 24.58
N LYS A 432 22.64 22.39 25.90
CA LYS A 432 22.17 21.37 26.85
C LYS A 432 20.64 21.24 26.84
N GLY A 433 19.91 22.35 26.76
CA GLY A 433 18.45 22.36 26.58
C GLY A 433 18.06 21.70 25.25
N THR A 434 18.70 22.06 24.15
CA THR A 434 18.40 21.49 22.83
C THR A 434 18.70 19.99 22.75
N VAL A 435 19.80 19.51 23.37
CA VAL A 435 20.10 18.07 23.46
C VAL A 435 19.08 17.33 24.32
N PHE A 436 18.57 17.99 25.36
CA PHE A 436 17.49 17.45 26.18
C PHE A 436 16.21 17.30 25.37
N ASP A 437 15.82 18.32 24.60
CA ASP A 437 14.66 18.27 23.72
C ASP A 437 14.83 17.18 22.64
N ALA A 438 16.05 16.98 22.13
CA ALA A 438 16.36 15.89 21.20
C ALA A 438 16.18 14.49 21.84
N LEU A 439 16.58 14.32 23.11
CA LEU A 439 16.36 13.09 23.87
C LEU A 439 14.87 12.84 24.15
N GLU A 440 14.10 13.89 24.42
CA GLU A 440 12.64 13.81 24.56
C GLU A 440 11.96 13.45 23.23
N LEU A 441 12.48 13.93 22.10
CA LEU A 441 11.95 13.62 20.78
C LEU A 441 12.08 12.13 20.43
N VAL A 442 13.22 11.52 20.75
CA VAL A 442 13.49 10.09 20.57
C VAL A 442 12.99 9.22 21.72
N ASN A 443 12.14 9.79 22.59
CA ASN A 443 11.55 9.04 23.70
C ASN A 443 10.84 7.80 23.16
N CYS A 444 11.21 6.65 23.73
CA CYS A 444 10.71 5.36 23.32
C CYS A 444 9.19 5.31 23.25
N LYS A 445 8.49 5.83 24.26
CA LYS A 445 7.03 5.71 24.36
C LYS A 445 6.33 6.30 23.13
N ASP A 446 6.79 7.46 22.67
CA ASP A 446 6.17 8.18 21.57
C ASP A 446 6.45 7.48 20.23
N ILE A 447 7.71 7.14 19.97
CA ILE A 447 8.10 6.49 18.72
C ILE A 447 7.58 5.05 18.63
N ASN A 448 7.60 4.31 19.75
CA ASN A 448 7.02 2.96 19.80
C ASN A 448 5.49 3.00 19.63
N ASP A 449 4.77 4.00 20.17
CA ASP A 449 3.33 4.17 19.89
C ASP A 449 3.08 4.41 18.39
N LEU A 450 3.91 5.21 17.71
CA LEU A 450 3.82 5.36 16.25
C LEU A 450 4.04 4.02 15.53
N TYR A 451 5.08 3.29 15.91
CA TYR A 451 5.40 1.99 15.34
C TYR A 451 4.26 0.98 15.56
N VAL A 452 3.74 0.86 16.78
CA VAL A 452 2.64 -0.05 17.12
C VAL A 452 1.36 0.34 16.38
N ASN A 453 1.06 1.63 16.26
CA ASN A 453 -0.11 2.10 15.53
C ASN A 453 0.01 1.78 14.02
N ALA A 454 1.17 2.00 13.42
CA ALA A 454 1.41 1.64 12.01
C ALA A 454 1.41 0.12 11.82
N MET A 455 2.34 -0.59 12.45
CA MET A 455 2.58 -1.99 12.16
C MET A 455 1.54 -2.91 12.80
N HIS A 456 1.30 -2.80 14.11
CA HIS A 456 0.39 -3.74 14.78
C HIS A 456 -1.08 -3.45 14.46
N ARG A 457 -1.48 -2.18 14.47
CA ARG A 457 -2.89 -1.81 14.24
C ARG A 457 -3.23 -1.65 12.77
N ALA A 458 -2.58 -0.74 12.04
CA ALA A 458 -2.95 -0.48 10.65
C ALA A 458 -2.63 -1.69 9.75
N THR A 459 -1.38 -2.18 9.81
CA THR A 459 -0.88 -3.25 8.93
C THR A 459 -1.33 -4.64 9.35
N CYS A 460 -1.27 -5.00 10.64
CA CYS A 460 -1.57 -6.36 11.09
C CYS A 460 -3.02 -6.61 11.53
N THR A 461 -3.76 -5.58 11.88
CA THR A 461 -5.16 -5.72 12.34
C THR A 461 -6.14 -5.30 11.27
N HIS A 462 -6.05 -4.07 10.77
CA HIS A 462 -7.05 -3.52 9.84
C HIS A 462 -6.82 -4.00 8.40
N ALA A 463 -5.60 -3.94 7.87
CA ALA A 463 -5.35 -4.29 6.48
C ALA A 463 -5.77 -5.73 6.08
N PRO A 464 -5.49 -6.80 6.87
CA PRO A 464 -5.91 -8.15 6.52
C PRO A 464 -7.43 -8.32 6.57
N ALA A 465 -8.10 -7.59 7.48
CA ALA A 465 -9.55 -7.57 7.57
C ALA A 465 -10.17 -6.87 6.34
N THR A 466 -9.66 -5.70 5.97
CA THR A 466 -10.04 -4.95 4.76
C THR A 466 -9.93 -5.81 3.52
N LEU A 467 -8.75 -6.37 3.28
CA LEU A 467 -8.50 -7.22 2.12
C LEU A 467 -9.36 -8.48 2.15
N GLY A 468 -9.73 -8.96 3.34
CA GLY A 468 -10.64 -10.09 3.48
C GLY A 468 -12.04 -9.83 3.04
N TRP A 469 -12.60 -8.71 3.48
CA TRP A 469 -13.91 -8.28 3.03
C TRP A 469 -13.91 -7.95 1.55
N MET A 470 -12.92 -7.21 1.05
CA MET A 470 -12.83 -6.86 -0.37
C MET A 470 -12.71 -8.10 -1.26
N TYR A 471 -11.79 -9.02 -0.97
CA TYR A 471 -11.64 -10.26 -1.75
C TYR A 471 -12.90 -11.12 -1.71
N GLY A 472 -13.45 -11.40 -0.52
CA GLY A 472 -14.61 -12.28 -0.38
C GLY A 472 -15.85 -11.76 -1.11
N THR A 473 -16.08 -10.44 -1.02
CA THR A 473 -17.23 -9.80 -1.68
C THR A 473 -17.04 -9.66 -3.18
N LEU A 474 -15.84 -9.31 -3.67
CA LEU A 474 -15.54 -9.28 -5.10
C LEU A 474 -15.59 -10.66 -5.75
N LEU A 475 -15.17 -11.71 -5.04
CA LEU A 475 -15.34 -13.09 -5.48
C LEU A 475 -16.83 -13.45 -5.58
N GLY A 476 -17.63 -13.08 -4.58
CA GLY A 476 -19.09 -13.26 -4.58
C GLY A 476 -19.78 -12.55 -5.75
N ILE A 477 -19.38 -11.31 -6.02
CA ILE A 477 -19.85 -10.51 -7.18
C ILE A 477 -19.44 -11.20 -8.49
N SER A 478 -18.19 -11.63 -8.61
CA SER A 478 -17.65 -12.25 -9.82
C SER A 478 -18.35 -13.57 -10.16
N VAL A 479 -18.52 -14.46 -9.17
CA VAL A 479 -19.22 -15.74 -9.34
C VAL A 479 -20.70 -15.50 -9.66
N SER A 480 -21.37 -14.61 -8.94
CA SER A 480 -22.79 -14.30 -9.18
C SER A 480 -23.01 -13.64 -10.54
N GLY A 481 -22.12 -12.73 -10.94
CA GLY A 481 -22.13 -12.07 -12.24
C GLY A 481 -21.94 -13.08 -13.39
N MET A 482 -20.97 -14.00 -13.27
CA MET A 482 -20.77 -15.06 -14.25
C MET A 482 -21.97 -16.02 -14.33
N CYS A 483 -22.58 -16.36 -13.19
CA CYS A 483 -23.85 -17.10 -13.16
C CYS A 483 -24.95 -16.36 -13.93
N MET A 484 -25.14 -15.06 -13.69
CA MET A 484 -26.14 -14.25 -14.41
C MET A 484 -25.85 -14.20 -15.91
N ILE A 485 -24.60 -14.00 -16.33
CA ILE A 485 -24.19 -13.99 -17.75
C ILE A 485 -24.47 -15.35 -18.41
N THR A 486 -24.21 -16.45 -17.70
CA THR A 486 -24.49 -17.82 -18.15
C THR A 486 -26.00 -18.04 -18.30
N LEU A 487 -26.79 -17.52 -17.36
CA LEU A 487 -28.26 -17.69 -17.31
C LEU A 487 -29.03 -16.57 -18.02
N ARG A 488 -28.39 -15.82 -18.93
CA ARG A 488 -29.01 -14.68 -19.64
C ARG A 488 -30.30 -15.00 -20.42
N ALA A 489 -30.56 -16.27 -20.74
CA ALA A 489 -31.84 -16.69 -21.31
C ALA A 489 -33.05 -16.38 -20.40
N ALA A 490 -32.82 -16.25 -19.08
CA ALA A 490 -33.87 -16.06 -18.09
C ALA A 490 -34.75 -14.82 -18.33
N TYR A 491 -34.18 -13.71 -18.81
CA TYR A 491 -34.91 -12.47 -19.06
C TYR A 491 -35.54 -12.38 -20.45
N LEU A 492 -35.32 -13.39 -21.30
CA LEU A 492 -35.94 -13.47 -22.62
C LEU A 492 -37.33 -14.13 -22.52
N PRO A 493 -38.30 -13.68 -23.34
CA PRO A 493 -39.63 -14.26 -23.37
C PRO A 493 -39.59 -15.64 -24.03
N THR A 494 -40.55 -16.48 -23.68
CA THR A 494 -40.71 -17.80 -24.30
C THR A 494 -41.30 -17.64 -25.70
N ASP A 495 -40.65 -18.24 -26.71
CA ASP A 495 -41.02 -18.15 -28.12
C ASP A 495 -42.17 -19.12 -28.42
N ASN A 496 -43.41 -18.61 -28.47
CA ASN A 496 -44.64 -19.39 -28.67
C ASN A 496 -44.98 -19.65 -30.16
N LYS A 497 -43.97 -19.88 -31.01
CA LYS A 497 -44.15 -20.06 -32.46
C LYS A 497 -45.10 -21.22 -32.83
N ALA A 498 -45.30 -22.19 -31.94
CA ALA A 498 -46.19 -23.33 -32.16
C ALA A 498 -47.69 -22.95 -32.29
N SER A 499 -48.13 -21.80 -31.75
CA SER A 499 -49.54 -21.40 -31.80
C SER A 499 -49.96 -20.74 -33.12
N ALA A 500 -49.05 -20.04 -33.79
CA ALA A 500 -49.36 -19.34 -35.04
C ALA A 500 -49.61 -20.33 -36.21
N THR A 501 -48.84 -21.42 -36.27
CA THR A 501 -48.99 -22.44 -37.34
C THR A 501 -50.27 -23.27 -37.18
N LYS A 502 -50.76 -23.49 -35.95
CA LYS A 502 -51.99 -24.26 -35.70
C LYS A 502 -53.26 -23.50 -36.09
N VAL A 503 -53.28 -22.17 -35.94
CA VAL A 503 -54.41 -21.33 -36.38
C VAL A 503 -54.51 -21.31 -37.91
N ILE A 504 -53.38 -21.26 -38.61
CA ILE A 504 -53.37 -21.28 -40.09
C ILE A 504 -53.82 -22.64 -40.64
N LYS A 505 -53.40 -23.77 -40.02
CA LYS A 505 -53.82 -25.11 -40.46
C LYS A 505 -55.31 -25.41 -40.22
N HIS A 506 -55.94 -24.80 -39.22
CA HIS A 506 -57.40 -24.94 -39.04
C HIS A 506 -58.20 -23.98 -39.93
N ALA A 507 -57.67 -22.79 -40.23
CA ALA A 507 -58.31 -21.88 -41.19
C ALA A 507 -58.28 -22.41 -42.63
N SER A 508 -57.35 -23.30 -42.98
CA SER A 508 -57.23 -23.87 -44.33
C SER A 508 -58.07 -25.13 -44.61
N ILE A 509 -58.83 -25.66 -43.65
CA ILE A 509 -59.56 -26.94 -43.81
C ILE A 509 -61.10 -26.76 -43.88
N SER A 510 -61.63 -25.56 -43.69
CA SER A 510 -63.08 -25.31 -43.77
C SER A 510 -63.46 -24.35 -44.92
N SER A 511 -63.35 -24.78 -46.17
CA SER A 511 -64.30 -24.36 -47.22
C SER A 511 -64.13 -25.21 -48.50
N PRO A 512 -64.98 -26.23 -48.71
CA PRO A 512 -65.17 -26.81 -50.03
C PRO A 512 -66.51 -26.31 -50.58
N THR A 513 -66.54 -25.15 -51.24
CA THR A 513 -67.56 -24.89 -52.29
C THR A 513 -67.22 -23.64 -53.11
N HIS A 514 -67.09 -23.87 -54.42
CA HIS A 514 -67.36 -22.94 -55.52
C HIS A 514 -66.83 -21.49 -55.42
N HIS A 515 -65.69 -21.22 -56.07
CA HIS A 515 -65.69 -20.37 -57.28
C HIS A 515 -64.33 -20.45 -57.99
N SER A 516 -64.40 -20.84 -59.27
CA SER A 516 -63.30 -20.96 -60.21
C SER A 516 -62.76 -19.60 -60.65
N LYS A 517 -61.44 -19.56 -60.89
CA LYS A 517 -60.71 -18.68 -61.84
C LYS A 517 -60.18 -17.30 -61.43
N LEU A 518 -60.22 -16.88 -60.16
CA LEU A 518 -59.54 -15.63 -59.75
C LEU A 518 -58.52 -15.78 -58.60
N SER A 519 -58.19 -17.02 -58.20
CA SER A 519 -57.32 -17.29 -57.04
C SER A 519 -55.94 -17.86 -57.39
N SER A 520 -55.54 -17.90 -58.67
CA SER A 520 -54.20 -18.38 -59.06
C SER A 520 -53.16 -17.28 -59.22
N GLN A 521 -53.54 -16.00 -59.22
CA GLN A 521 -52.59 -14.88 -59.34
C GLN A 521 -52.22 -14.22 -58.01
N ILE A 522 -53.09 -14.25 -57.00
CA ILE A 522 -52.84 -13.57 -55.71
C ILE A 522 -51.92 -14.40 -54.80
N THR A 523 -51.91 -15.73 -54.96
CA THR A 523 -51.09 -16.65 -54.16
C THR A 523 -49.64 -16.69 -54.62
N GLU A 524 -49.33 -16.53 -55.91
CA GLU A 524 -47.93 -16.48 -56.36
C GLU A 524 -47.23 -15.18 -55.96
N GLU A 525 -47.93 -14.04 -56.00
CA GLU A 525 -47.31 -12.75 -55.66
C GLU A 525 -47.03 -12.60 -54.16
N SER A 526 -47.88 -13.19 -53.32
CA SER A 526 -47.68 -13.24 -51.86
C SER A 526 -46.66 -14.29 -51.44
N LEU A 527 -46.59 -15.44 -52.13
CA LEU A 527 -45.54 -16.44 -51.91
C LEU A 527 -44.17 -15.94 -52.40
N GLN A 528 -44.11 -15.21 -53.51
CA GLN A 528 -42.87 -14.55 -53.97
C GLN A 528 -42.43 -13.43 -53.02
N LYS A 529 -43.34 -12.61 -52.48
CA LYS A 529 -42.97 -11.60 -51.46
C LYS A 529 -42.46 -12.25 -50.17
N PHE A 530 -43.04 -13.38 -49.74
CA PHE A 530 -42.54 -14.13 -48.58
C PHE A 530 -41.20 -14.83 -48.84
N GLN A 531 -40.98 -15.42 -50.01
CA GLN A 531 -39.69 -16.02 -50.38
C GLN A 531 -38.59 -14.96 -50.54
N LYS A 532 -38.90 -13.79 -51.09
CA LYS A 532 -37.93 -12.68 -51.22
C LYS A 532 -37.54 -12.09 -49.87
N GLN A 533 -38.45 -12.11 -48.88
CA GLN A 533 -38.17 -11.63 -47.52
C GLN A 533 -37.38 -12.65 -46.68
N TYR A 534 -37.54 -13.95 -46.94
CA TYR A 534 -36.70 -15.00 -46.33
C TYR A 534 -35.28 -15.04 -46.92
N HIS A 535 -35.12 -14.85 -48.24
CA HIS A 535 -33.78 -14.82 -48.85
C HIS A 535 -32.94 -13.59 -48.49
N CYS A 536 -33.56 -12.48 -48.08
CA CYS A 536 -32.84 -11.31 -47.56
C CYS A 536 -32.33 -11.46 -46.11
N ALA A 537 -32.82 -12.45 -45.35
CA ALA A 537 -32.32 -12.73 -44.01
C ALA A 537 -31.08 -13.66 -44.03
N GLU A 538 -31.01 -14.56 -45.01
CA GLU A 538 -29.93 -15.55 -45.13
C GLU A 538 -28.65 -14.98 -45.80
N ASN A 539 -28.80 -13.99 -46.69
CA ASN A 539 -27.65 -13.31 -47.32
C ASN A 539 -27.03 -12.15 -46.50
N ARG A 540 -27.49 -11.92 -45.25
CA ARG A 540 -26.90 -10.90 -44.36
C ARG A 540 -25.79 -11.42 -43.45
N GLU A 541 -25.57 -12.73 -43.40
CA GLU A 541 -24.44 -13.34 -42.68
C GLU A 541 -23.17 -13.48 -43.54
N HIS A 542 -23.23 -13.22 -44.85
CA HIS A 542 -22.08 -13.31 -45.75
C HIS A 542 -21.39 -11.97 -46.09
N PHE A 543 -21.85 -10.83 -45.58
CA PHE A 543 -21.33 -9.50 -45.93
C PHE A 543 -20.46 -8.84 -44.83
N SER A 544 -19.59 -9.62 -44.19
CA SER A 544 -18.56 -9.11 -43.26
C SER A 544 -17.17 -9.72 -43.49
N ASN A 545 -16.89 -10.24 -44.70
CA ASN A 545 -15.55 -10.69 -45.08
C ASN A 545 -15.22 -10.21 -46.51
N GLU A 546 -14.96 -8.91 -46.68
CA GLU A 546 -14.19 -8.40 -47.82
C GLU A 546 -13.88 -6.92 -47.62
N HIS A 547 -12.78 -6.63 -46.91
CA HIS A 547 -11.95 -5.44 -47.12
C HIS A 547 -10.67 -5.57 -46.29
N SER A 548 -9.61 -6.04 -46.92
CA SER A 548 -8.25 -5.43 -46.89
C SER A 548 -7.22 -6.41 -47.44
N ASP A 549 -7.14 -6.51 -48.78
CA ASP A 549 -5.90 -6.91 -49.46
C ASP A 549 -5.36 -5.68 -50.18
N VAL A 550 -4.47 -4.95 -49.50
CA VAL A 550 -3.50 -4.06 -50.14
C VAL A 550 -2.15 -4.75 -50.00
N MET A 551 -1.69 -5.30 -51.11
CA MET A 551 -0.33 -5.83 -51.25
C MET A 551 0.69 -4.71 -51.03
N VAL A 552 1.58 -4.90 -50.05
CA VAL A 552 2.93 -4.35 -50.08
C VAL A 552 3.89 -5.53 -50.01
N ASN A 553 4.59 -5.74 -51.13
CA ASN A 553 5.77 -6.60 -51.24
C ASN A 553 6.84 -6.16 -50.25
N MET A 554 7.36 -7.06 -49.41
CA MET A 554 8.74 -7.01 -48.95
C MET A 554 9.28 -8.42 -48.62
N ASN A 555 10.48 -8.66 -49.13
CA ASN A 555 11.23 -9.90 -49.14
C ASN A 555 11.43 -10.54 -47.76
N LEU A 556 11.40 -11.89 -47.74
CA LEU A 556 12.02 -12.70 -46.70
C LEU A 556 13.54 -12.65 -46.83
N THR A 557 14.20 -12.15 -45.80
CA THR A 557 15.56 -12.57 -45.43
C THR A 557 15.57 -13.05 -43.98
N THR A 558 16.35 -14.10 -43.79
CA THR A 558 16.65 -14.91 -42.62
C THR A 558 17.16 -14.16 -41.39
N GLU A 559 17.02 -14.84 -40.24
CA GLU A 559 17.73 -14.61 -38.96
C GLU A 559 17.50 -13.26 -38.25
N ASN A 560 16.80 -13.30 -37.11
CA ASN A 560 17.42 -13.00 -35.81
C ASN A 560 16.39 -13.07 -34.69
N SER A 561 16.79 -13.78 -33.64
CA SER A 561 16.29 -13.66 -32.27
C SER A 561 16.18 -12.19 -31.84
N MET A 562 15.01 -11.74 -31.41
CA MET A 562 14.88 -10.55 -30.56
C MET A 562 13.64 -10.58 -29.67
N PRO A 563 13.67 -9.85 -28.55
CA PRO A 563 12.96 -10.14 -27.32
C PRO A 563 11.62 -9.41 -27.26
N PHE A 564 10.68 -9.98 -26.51
CA PHE A 564 9.50 -9.25 -26.06
C PHE A 564 9.93 -8.20 -25.01
N ALA A 565 10.09 -6.95 -25.45
CA ALA A 565 10.20 -5.81 -24.56
C ALA A 565 8.80 -5.44 -24.05
N LEU A 566 8.55 -5.72 -22.77
CA LEU A 566 7.44 -5.15 -22.01
C LEU A 566 7.64 -3.63 -21.88
N PRO A 567 6.56 -2.84 -21.83
CA PRO A 567 6.66 -1.41 -21.55
C PRO A 567 7.28 -1.22 -20.15
N SER A 568 8.33 -0.41 -20.08
CA SER A 568 8.98 0.02 -18.85
C SER A 568 7.99 0.82 -18.00
N ILE A 569 7.38 0.14 -17.03
CA ILE A 569 6.75 0.74 -15.87
C ILE A 569 7.89 1.36 -15.03
N PRO A 570 7.74 2.59 -14.50
CA PRO A 570 8.77 3.18 -13.64
C PRO A 570 9.05 2.22 -12.49
N GLN A 571 10.30 1.76 -12.39
CA GLN A 571 10.76 1.10 -11.18
C GLN A 571 10.49 2.08 -10.04
N LEU A 572 9.70 1.65 -9.04
CA LEU A 572 9.90 2.11 -7.67
C LEU A 572 11.29 1.59 -7.29
N ASN A 573 12.33 2.28 -7.78
CA ASN A 573 13.61 2.30 -7.12
C ASN A 573 13.32 2.90 -5.75
N PHE A 574 13.17 2.03 -4.76
CA PHE A 574 13.79 2.37 -3.50
C PHE A 574 15.28 2.46 -3.81
N ASP A 575 15.72 3.63 -4.28
CA ASP A 575 17.11 4.04 -4.16
C ASP A 575 17.33 4.22 -2.65
N PHE A 576 17.36 3.10 -1.92
CA PHE A 576 18.35 3.01 -0.87
C PHE A 576 19.65 3.23 -1.60
N VAL A 577 20.22 4.42 -1.42
CA VAL A 577 21.65 4.64 -1.66
C VAL A 577 22.36 3.67 -0.72
N VAL A 578 22.50 2.42 -1.18
CA VAL A 578 23.44 1.47 -0.63
C VAL A 578 24.76 1.97 -1.16
N MET A 579 25.39 2.87 -0.40
CA MET A 579 26.80 3.18 -0.58
C MET A 579 27.52 1.82 -0.61
N THR A 580 28.25 1.57 -1.69
CA THR A 580 29.06 0.37 -1.77
C THR A 580 30.10 0.40 -0.63
N PRO A 581 30.57 -0.75 -0.14
CA PRO A 581 31.58 -0.79 0.92
C PRO A 581 32.85 0.02 0.59
N GLU A 582 33.12 0.24 -0.71
CA GLU A 582 34.23 1.06 -1.21
C GLU A 582 34.05 2.58 -0.98
N GLU A 583 32.82 3.08 -0.86
CA GLU A 583 32.52 4.49 -0.56
C GLU A 583 32.51 4.79 0.96
N GLN A 584 32.48 3.75 1.80
CA GLN A 584 32.42 3.88 3.24
C GLN A 584 33.80 4.05 3.88
N ASP A 585 34.87 3.57 3.24
CA ASP A 585 36.25 3.75 3.70
C ASP A 585 36.77 5.18 3.44
N ASP A 586 36.26 5.88 2.41
CA ASP A 586 36.66 7.27 2.08
C ASP A 586 36.03 8.32 3.01
N VAL A 587 34.94 8.00 3.72
CA VAL A 587 34.31 8.89 4.71
C VAL A 587 34.97 8.76 6.10
N SER A 588 35.68 7.67 6.37
CA SER A 588 36.49 7.51 7.59
C SER A 588 37.89 8.17 7.53
N ALA A 589 38.22 8.87 6.43
CA ALA A 589 39.46 9.62 6.25
C ALA A 589 39.28 11.15 6.20
N LEU A 590 38.08 11.65 6.53
CA LEU A 590 37.75 13.07 6.75
C LEU A 590 37.26 13.25 8.20
#